data_AF-A0A937VZK8-F1
#
_entry.id   AF-A0A937VZK8-F1
#
_cell.length_a   1.000
_cell.length_b   1.000
_cell.length_c   1.000
_cell.angle_alpha   90.00
_cell.angle_beta   90.00
_cell.angle_gamma   90.00
#
_symmetry.space_group_name_H-M   'P 1'
#
loop_
_entity.id
_entity.type
_entity.pdbx_description
1 polymer ?
#
loop_
_entity_poly.entity_id
_entity_poly.type
_entity_poly.pdbx_seq_one_letter_code
_entity_poly.pdbx_strand_id
1 'polypeptide(L)'
;DPQRLQRLLTALGQAPLPVLLPLHPRTRQILERAQLHISPTLHLLEPQSYFAMLGYLEGCAFVITDSGGLQKEAFFFAKKCITVREETEWTELVACGANQVVGTDDAAIRAAFPWALQPLSEVPQLYGQGDAGTRIVQLLAKS
;
A
#
# COMPACT_ATOMS: atom_id res chain seq x y z
N ASP A 1 19.30 -0.83 4.32
CA ASP A 1 20.26 -0.06 3.50
C ASP A 1 19.75 1.37 3.36
N PRO A 2 20.46 2.37 3.92
CA PRO A 2 20.10 3.78 3.81
C PRO A 2 20.00 4.30 2.37
N GLN A 3 20.82 3.81 1.43
CA GLN A 3 20.77 4.27 0.04
C GLN A 3 19.48 3.84 -0.65
N ARG A 4 19.08 2.57 -0.46
CA ARG A 4 17.79 2.07 -0.94
C ARG A 4 16.61 2.86 -0.36
N LEU A 5 16.67 3.19 0.94
CA LEU A 5 15.63 3.97 1.60
C LEU A 5 15.57 5.41 1.04
N GLN A 6 16.72 6.07 0.82
CA GLN A 6 16.76 7.40 0.20
C GLN A 6 16.15 7.40 -1.20
N ARG A 7 16.43 6.38 -2.03
CA ARG A 7 15.82 6.25 -3.37
C ARG A 7 14.30 6.11 -3.27
N LEU A 8 13.81 5.26 -2.37
CA LEU A 8 12.36 5.10 -2.16
C LEU A 8 11.71 6.42 -1.71
N LEU A 9 12.27 7.11 -0.72
CA LEU A 9 11.74 8.42 -0.28
C LEU A 9 11.74 9.45 -1.41
N THR A 10 12.77 9.44 -2.25
CA THR A 10 12.85 10.35 -3.41
C THR A 10 11.74 10.05 -4.41
N ALA A 11 11.51 8.78 -4.72
CA ALA A 11 10.43 8.34 -5.62
C ALA A 11 9.06 8.72 -5.06
N LEU A 12 8.79 8.42 -3.78
CA LEU A 12 7.54 8.77 -3.11
C LEU A 12 7.34 10.29 -3.06
N GLY A 13 8.40 11.06 -2.84
CA GLY A 13 8.35 12.53 -2.81
C GLY A 13 7.97 13.17 -4.14
N GLN A 14 8.07 12.42 -5.25
CA GLN A 14 7.69 12.84 -6.59
C GLN A 14 6.26 12.39 -6.97
N ALA A 15 5.52 11.81 -6.02
CA ALA A 15 4.11 11.50 -6.23
C ALA A 15 3.32 12.78 -6.61
N PRO A 16 2.30 12.65 -7.48
CA PRO A 16 1.51 13.78 -7.95
C PRO A 16 0.60 14.39 -6.87
N LEU A 17 0.51 13.75 -5.70
CA LEU A 17 -0.28 14.15 -4.55
C LEU A 17 0.58 14.06 -3.27
N PRO A 18 0.26 14.81 -2.21
CA PRO A 18 0.90 14.64 -0.91
C PRO A 18 0.78 13.18 -0.42
N VAL A 19 1.86 12.65 0.14
CA VAL A 19 1.91 11.26 0.62
C VAL A 19 1.88 11.26 2.14
N LEU A 20 0.90 10.57 2.70
CA LEU A 20 0.88 10.22 4.12
C LEU A 20 1.68 8.94 4.31
N LEU A 21 2.74 8.98 5.11
CA LEU A 21 3.63 7.84 5.34
C LEU A 21 3.69 7.49 6.84
N PRO A 22 2.79 6.61 7.33
CA PRO A 22 2.93 5.99 8.63
C PRO A 22 4.22 5.18 8.68
N LEU A 23 5.14 5.58 9.57
CA LEU A 23 6.49 5.04 9.56
C LEU A 23 6.77 4.27 10.86
N HIS A 24 7.25 3.04 10.73
CA HIS A 24 7.64 2.25 11.91
C HIS A 24 8.79 2.94 12.68
N PRO A 25 8.82 2.94 14.02
CA PRO A 25 9.85 3.64 14.80
C PRO A 25 11.28 3.24 14.43
N ARG A 26 11.48 1.95 14.09
CA ARG A 26 12.74 1.43 13.55
C ARG A 26 13.21 2.17 12.30
N THR A 27 12.31 2.41 11.34
CA THR A 27 12.65 3.11 10.09
C THR A 27 12.92 4.58 10.37
N ARG A 28 12.16 5.21 11.28
CA ARG A 28 12.35 6.61 11.68
C ARG A 28 13.77 6.85 12.21
N GLN A 29 14.23 5.98 13.11
CA GLN A 29 15.58 6.04 13.64
C GLN A 29 16.66 5.91 12.55
N ILE A 30 16.42 5.09 11.52
CA ILE A 30 17.36 4.97 10.39
C ILE A 30 17.42 6.27 9.58
N LEU A 31 16.26 6.89 9.31
CA LEU A 31 16.18 8.19 8.62
C LEU A 31 16.99 9.26 9.34
N GLU A 32 16.78 9.38 10.66
CA GLU A 32 17.45 10.38 11.51
C GLU A 32 18.96 10.14 11.59
N ARG A 33 19.38 8.89 11.84
CA ARG A 33 20.81 8.53 11.98
C ARG A 33 21.59 8.69 10.68
N ALA A 34 20.96 8.44 9.54
CA ALA A 34 21.60 8.59 8.23
C ALA A 34 21.39 9.99 7.61
N GLN A 35 20.74 10.92 8.32
CA GLN A 35 20.40 12.27 7.84
C GLN A 35 19.76 12.25 6.44
N LEU A 36 18.84 11.31 6.21
CA LEU A 36 18.21 11.16 4.91
C LEU A 36 17.32 12.36 4.58
N HIS A 37 17.36 12.79 3.33
CA HIS A 37 16.53 13.89 2.86
C HIS A 37 15.09 13.41 2.66
N ILE A 38 14.15 14.17 3.21
CA ILE A 38 12.71 13.90 3.16
C ILE A 38 12.06 15.01 2.36
N SER A 39 11.37 14.64 1.28
CA SER A 39 10.66 15.62 0.44
C SER A 39 9.57 16.33 1.26
N PRO A 40 9.34 17.63 1.04
CA PRO A 40 8.26 18.39 1.71
C PRO A 40 6.85 17.82 1.45
N THR A 41 6.68 17.05 0.38
CA THR A 41 5.43 16.38 0.02
C THR A 41 5.18 15.08 0.80
N LEU A 42 6.16 14.61 1.56
CA LEU A 42 6.04 13.44 2.43
C LEU A 42 5.68 13.86 3.85
N HIS A 43 4.47 13.52 4.26
CA HIS A 43 3.99 13.71 5.63
C HIS A 43 4.23 12.44 6.43
N LEU A 44 5.30 12.43 7.21
CA LEU A 44 5.60 11.30 8.10
C LEU A 44 4.62 11.29 9.26
N LEU A 45 3.95 10.16 9.44
CA LEU A 45 3.04 9.93 10.55
C LEU A 45 3.64 8.91 11.52
N GLU A 46 3.27 9.01 12.79
CA GLU A 46 3.49 7.92 13.75
C GLU A 46 2.72 6.67 13.30
N PRO A 47 3.08 5.47 13.80
CA PRO A 47 2.29 4.26 13.56
C PRO A 47 0.81 4.49 13.93
N GLN A 48 -0.07 4.15 12.99
CA GLN A 48 -1.50 4.42 13.11
C GLN A 48 -2.24 3.20 13.63
N SER A 49 -3.37 3.42 14.32
CA SER A 49 -4.27 2.33 14.67
C SER A 49 -4.93 1.75 13.41
N TYR A 50 -5.41 0.51 13.50
CA TYR A 50 -6.12 -0.12 12.38
C TYR A 50 -7.31 0.72 11.90
N PHE A 51 -8.13 1.24 12.82
CA PHE A 51 -9.27 2.09 12.45
C PHE A 51 -8.86 3.39 11.75
N ALA A 52 -7.75 4.01 12.17
CA ALA A 52 -7.22 5.18 11.47
C ALA A 52 -6.76 4.82 10.06
N MET A 53 -6.10 3.67 9.88
CA MET A 53 -5.73 3.16 8.56
C MET A 53 -6.94 2.97 7.64
N LEU A 54 -8.06 2.46 8.14
CA LEU A 54 -9.30 2.34 7.35
C LEU A 54 -9.79 3.70 6.86
N GLY A 55 -9.76 4.74 7.70
CA GLY A 55 -10.13 6.09 7.29
C GLY A 55 -9.20 6.67 6.21
N TYR A 56 -7.89 6.42 6.31
CA TYR A 56 -6.95 6.82 5.25
C TYR A 56 -7.20 6.06 3.95
N LEU A 57 -7.50 4.76 4.02
CA LEU A 57 -7.83 3.93 2.86
C LEU A 57 -9.12 4.40 2.19
N GLU A 58 -10.13 4.82 2.94
CA GLU A 58 -11.37 5.37 2.39
C GLU A 58 -11.11 6.70 1.64
N GLY A 59 -10.30 7.58 2.25
CA GLY A 59 -10.06 8.94 1.76
C GLY A 59 -8.94 9.13 0.73
N CYS A 60 -8.05 8.15 0.54
CA CYS A 60 -6.92 8.31 -0.37
C CYS A 60 -7.31 8.16 -1.84
N ALA A 61 -6.43 8.64 -2.73
CA ALA A 61 -6.55 8.42 -4.17
C ALA A 61 -6.08 7.02 -4.58
N PHE A 62 -4.93 6.59 -4.04
CA PHE A 62 -4.34 5.28 -4.25
C PHE A 62 -3.38 4.94 -3.10
N VAL A 63 -2.90 3.70 -3.06
CA VAL A 63 -2.01 3.17 -2.04
C VAL A 63 -0.65 2.82 -2.64
N ILE A 64 0.43 3.05 -1.89
CA ILE A 64 1.76 2.52 -2.19
C ILE A 64 2.20 1.69 -0.99
N THR A 65 2.58 0.42 -1.18
CA THR A 65 2.88 -0.45 -0.03
C THR A 65 3.79 -1.63 -0.38
N ASP A 66 4.53 -2.15 0.61
CA ASP A 66 5.15 -3.46 0.60
C ASP A 66 4.36 -4.49 1.44
N SER A 67 3.33 -4.06 2.17
CA SER A 67 2.52 -4.94 3.02
C SER A 67 1.63 -5.85 2.18
N GLY A 68 1.69 -7.16 2.45
CA GLY A 68 0.78 -8.14 1.85
C GLY A 68 -0.69 -7.88 2.21
N GLY A 69 -0.98 -7.61 3.48
CA GLY A 69 -2.37 -7.34 3.92
C GLY A 69 -2.94 -6.05 3.31
N LEU A 70 -2.15 -4.99 3.27
CA LEU A 70 -2.62 -3.68 2.80
C LEU A 70 -2.98 -3.66 1.31
N GLN A 71 -2.37 -4.55 0.50
CA GLN A 71 -2.76 -4.73 -0.91
C GLN A 71 -4.23 -5.17 -1.04
N LYS A 72 -4.68 -6.11 -0.20
CA LYS A 72 -6.07 -6.56 -0.15
C LYS A 72 -6.99 -5.52 0.47
N GLU A 73 -6.54 -4.85 1.53
CA GLU A 73 -7.32 -3.78 2.16
C GLU A 73 -7.59 -2.64 1.16
N ALA A 74 -6.58 -2.21 0.40
CA ALA A 74 -6.74 -1.23 -0.67
C ALA A 74 -7.81 -1.66 -1.69
N PHE A 75 -7.80 -2.93 -2.10
CA PHE A 75 -8.81 -3.49 -3.00
C PHE A 75 -10.23 -3.41 -2.42
N PHE A 76 -10.43 -3.74 -1.14
CA PHE A 76 -11.74 -3.63 -0.49
C PHE A 76 -12.27 -2.20 -0.43
N PHE A 77 -11.38 -1.20 -0.41
CA PHE A 77 -11.73 0.22 -0.51
C PHE A 77 -11.76 0.75 -1.96
N ALA A 78 -11.72 -0.14 -2.96
CA ALA A 78 -11.70 0.20 -4.38
C ALA A 78 -10.55 1.16 -4.77
N LYS A 79 -9.42 1.06 -4.06
CA LYS A 79 -8.22 1.85 -4.33
C LYS A 79 -7.22 1.05 -5.15
N LYS A 80 -6.62 1.70 -6.14
CA LYS A 80 -5.45 1.14 -6.81
C LYS A 80 -4.27 1.09 -5.85
N CYS A 81 -3.45 0.06 -6.02
CA CYS A 81 -2.28 -0.20 -5.21
C CYS A 81 -1.03 -0.29 -6.08
N ILE A 82 0.03 0.42 -5.70
CA ILE A 82 1.37 0.25 -6.24
C ILE A 82 2.15 -0.57 -5.20
N THR A 83 2.49 -1.80 -5.55
CA THR A 83 3.25 -2.70 -4.67
C THR A 83 4.75 -2.52 -4.91
N VAL A 84 5.46 -2.01 -3.90
CA VAL A 84 6.92 -1.76 -3.95
C VAL A 84 7.75 -2.96 -3.51
N ARG A 85 7.42 -4.12 -4.10
CA ARG A 85 8.12 -5.42 -3.96
C ARG A 85 8.34 -6.01 -5.33
N GLU A 86 9.22 -7.00 -5.43
CA GLU A 86 9.49 -7.68 -6.71
C GLU A 86 8.38 -8.69 -7.07
N GLU A 87 7.60 -9.12 -6.09
CA GLU A 87 6.54 -10.13 -6.25
C GLU A 87 5.38 -9.86 -5.29
N THR A 88 4.22 -10.47 -5.60
CA THR A 88 3.03 -10.46 -4.76
C THR A 88 2.39 -11.84 -4.72
N GLU A 89 1.72 -12.13 -3.61
CA GLU A 89 0.90 -13.32 -3.40
C GLU A 89 -0.48 -13.15 -4.07
N TRP A 90 -0.91 -11.91 -4.26
CA TRP A 90 -2.25 -11.55 -4.75
C TRP A 90 -2.26 -11.28 -6.24
N THR A 91 -1.90 -12.29 -7.03
CA THR A 91 -1.86 -12.21 -8.50
C THR A 91 -3.21 -11.83 -9.11
N GLU A 92 -4.32 -12.20 -8.46
CA GLU A 92 -5.68 -11.85 -8.86
C GLU A 92 -5.94 -10.34 -8.82
N LEU A 93 -5.29 -9.61 -7.90
CA LEU A 93 -5.41 -8.14 -7.82
C LEU A 93 -4.64 -7.45 -8.95
N VAL A 94 -3.55 -8.06 -9.40
CA VAL A 94 -2.82 -7.60 -10.58
C VAL A 94 -3.63 -7.87 -11.84
N ALA A 95 -4.20 -9.07 -11.96
CA ALA A 95 -5.01 -9.47 -13.10
C ALA A 95 -6.25 -8.59 -13.31
N CYS A 96 -6.91 -8.14 -12.23
CA CYS A 96 -8.07 -7.24 -12.31
C CYS A 96 -7.71 -5.75 -12.37
N GLY A 97 -6.42 -5.39 -12.39
CA GLY A 97 -5.97 -4.00 -12.50
C GLY A 97 -6.15 -3.17 -11.22
N ALA A 98 -6.36 -3.81 -10.07
CA ALA A 98 -6.38 -3.15 -8.77
C ALA A 98 -4.98 -2.96 -8.18
N ASN A 99 -4.00 -3.75 -8.61
CA ASN A 99 -2.62 -3.69 -8.11
C ASN A 99 -1.60 -3.71 -9.25
N GLN A 100 -0.48 -3.03 -9.07
CA GLN A 100 0.67 -3.08 -9.95
C GLN A 100 1.94 -3.29 -9.13
N VAL A 101 2.68 -4.35 -9.42
CA VAL A 101 3.96 -4.67 -8.77
C VAL A 101 5.09 -3.99 -9.56
N VAL A 102 5.86 -3.12 -8.89
CA VAL A 102 6.85 -2.25 -9.57
C VAL A 102 8.26 -2.38 -9.00
N GLY A 103 8.49 -3.25 -8.02
CA GLY A 103 9.78 -3.35 -7.35
C GLY A 103 10.12 -2.12 -6.53
N THR A 104 11.41 -1.85 -6.38
CA THR A 104 11.90 -0.68 -5.62
C THR A 104 12.69 0.33 -6.47
N ASP A 105 12.52 0.25 -7.79
CA ASP A 105 13.13 1.19 -8.73
C ASP A 105 12.36 2.51 -8.80
N ASP A 106 13.07 3.64 -8.75
CA ASP A 106 12.48 4.98 -8.77
C ASP A 106 11.70 5.25 -10.07
N ALA A 107 12.27 4.89 -11.22
CA ALA A 107 11.62 5.13 -12.50
C ALA A 107 10.34 4.29 -12.63
N ALA A 108 10.36 3.03 -12.18
CA ALA A 108 9.20 2.15 -12.19
C ALA A 108 8.06 2.66 -11.29
N ILE A 109 8.39 3.10 -10.06
CA ILE A 109 7.39 3.66 -9.13
C ILE A 109 6.72 4.89 -9.74
N ARG A 110 7.52 5.83 -10.30
CA ARG A 110 6.98 7.06 -10.90
C ARG A 110 6.12 6.80 -12.13
N ALA A 111 6.54 5.84 -12.96
CA ALA A 111 5.79 5.47 -14.16
C ALA A 111 4.40 4.89 -13.82
N ALA A 112 4.20 4.38 -12.61
CA ALA A 112 2.91 3.85 -12.17
C ALA A 112 1.94 4.91 -11.64
N PHE A 113 2.40 6.14 -11.32
CA PHE A 113 1.51 7.17 -10.76
C PHE A 113 0.34 7.56 -11.67
N PRO A 114 0.51 7.78 -12.99
CA PRO A 114 -0.61 8.11 -13.86
C PRO A 114 -1.67 7.00 -13.90
N TRP A 115 -1.24 5.74 -13.85
CA TRP A 115 -2.14 4.60 -13.78
C TRP A 115 -2.90 4.57 -12.45
N ALA A 116 -2.21 4.80 -11.33
CA ALA A 116 -2.80 4.74 -9.99
C ALA A 116 -3.80 5.87 -9.72
N LEU A 117 -3.62 7.03 -10.36
CA LEU A 117 -4.56 8.16 -10.29
C LEU A 117 -5.89 7.89 -10.99
N GLN A 118 -5.93 6.96 -11.95
CA GLN A 118 -7.19 6.60 -12.58
C GLN A 118 -8.03 5.76 -11.62
N PRO A 119 -9.33 6.02 -11.49
CA PRO A 119 -10.20 5.19 -10.66
C PRO A 119 -10.18 3.74 -11.16
N LEU A 120 -10.40 2.81 -10.24
CA LEU A 120 -10.61 1.42 -10.61
C LEU A 120 -11.97 1.32 -11.32
N SER A 121 -11.96 0.82 -12.56
CA SER A 121 -13.16 0.83 -13.42
C SER A 121 -14.25 -0.11 -12.91
N GLU A 122 -13.86 -1.26 -12.37
CA GLU A 122 -14.76 -2.26 -11.80
C GLU A 122 -14.05 -2.97 -10.64
N VAL A 123 -14.78 -3.27 -9.57
CA VAL A 123 -14.29 -4.04 -8.43
C VAL A 123 -14.92 -5.44 -8.50
N PRO A 124 -14.22 -6.45 -9.04
CA PRO A 124 -14.78 -7.79 -9.14
C PRO A 124 -14.98 -8.41 -7.76
N GLN A 125 -15.95 -9.32 -7.64
CA GLN A 125 -16.15 -10.04 -6.38
C GLN A 125 -15.15 -11.19 -6.24
N LEU A 126 -14.00 -10.95 -5.60
CA LEU A 126 -12.94 -11.95 -5.43
C LEU A 126 -12.96 -12.69 -4.08
N TYR A 127 -13.43 -12.06 -3.00
CA TYR A 127 -13.21 -12.55 -1.62
C TYR A 127 -14.49 -12.78 -0.80
N GLY A 128 -15.49 -13.46 -1.40
CA GLY A 128 -16.70 -13.87 -0.69
C GLY A 128 -17.58 -12.70 -0.26
N GLN A 129 -18.28 -12.85 0.86
CA GLN A 129 -19.28 -11.89 1.37
C GLN A 129 -18.99 -11.42 2.81
N GLY A 130 -17.76 -11.63 3.31
CA GLY A 130 -17.38 -11.26 4.68
C GLY A 130 -17.88 -12.22 5.78
N ASP A 131 -18.35 -13.42 5.41
CA ASP A 131 -18.91 -14.43 6.34
C ASP A 131 -17.92 -15.56 6.69
N ALA A 132 -16.64 -15.41 6.31
CA ALA A 132 -15.62 -16.44 6.48
C ALA A 132 -15.49 -16.92 7.93
N GLY A 133 -15.49 -16.01 8.91
CA GLY A 133 -15.40 -16.35 10.33
C GLY A 133 -16.54 -17.25 10.80
N THR A 134 -17.78 -16.90 10.46
CA THR A 134 -18.96 -17.71 10.77
C THR A 134 -18.88 -19.10 10.15
N ARG A 135 -18.45 -19.19 8.88
CA ARG A 135 -18.32 -20.48 8.17
C ARG A 135 -17.23 -21.35 8.79
N ILE A 136 -16.09 -20.77 9.18
CA ILE A 136 -15.02 -21.50 9.85
C ILE A 136 -15.51 -22.08 11.19
N VAL A 137 -16.19 -21.28 12.02
CA VAL A 137 -16.74 -21.76 13.30
C VAL A 137 -17.74 -22.90 13.08
N GLN A 138 -18.63 -22.78 12.10
CA GLN A 138 -19.59 -23.84 11.77
C GLN A 138 -18.93 -25.15 11.30
N LEU A 139 -17.79 -25.07 10.61
CA LEU A 139 -17.04 -26.26 10.18
C LEU A 139 -16.33 -26.93 11.36
N LEU A 140 -15.70 -26.15 12.23
CA LEU A 140 -15.00 -26.66 13.41
C LEU A 140 -15.96 -27.30 14.41
N ALA A 141 -17.16 -26.73 14.60
CA ALA A 141 -18.16 -27.27 15.52
C ALA A 141 -18.84 -28.57 15.03
N LYS A 142 -18.65 -28.95 13.76
CA LYS A 142 -19.12 -30.22 13.18
C LYS A 142 -18.08 -31.34 13.24
N SER A 143 -16.85 -31.03 13.65
CA SER A 143 -15.76 -32.00 13.89
C SER A 143 -15.84 -32.52 15.32
#